data_AF-A0A379YFB4-F1
#
_entry.id   AF-A0A379YFB4-F1
#
_cell.length_a   1.000
_cell.length_b   1.000
_cell.length_c   1.000
_cell.angle_alpha   90.00
_cell.angle_beta   90.00
_cell.angle_gamma   90.00
#
_symmetry.space_group_name_H-M   'P 1'
#
loop_
_entity.id
_entity.type
_entity.pdbx_description
1 polymer ?
#
loop_
_entity_poly.entity_id
_entity_poly.type
_entity_poly.pdbx_seq_one_letter_code
_entity_poly.pdbx_strand_id
1 'polypeptide(L)'
;MAIACGIIGMLVVAFLNTTASAVPAALQVTAIKVLVPAANLLVNTVMPVIFWLAAIDAGRRSGFWGTIFGGLAQLIMGNAVPGLVLGILIGKGVEESGWNKITKIMMAVIVLLFVLSGFFRGFDMKVLESFSLGVPGWLDAIHNTLSGK
;
A
#
# COMPACT_ATOMS: atom_id res chain seq x y z
N MET A 1 27.48 2.12 8.42
CA MET A 1 26.36 1.30 7.90
C MET A 1 25.74 1.90 6.64
N ALA A 2 25.28 3.16 6.63
CA ALA A 2 24.65 3.78 5.44
C ALA A 2 25.55 3.83 4.19
N ILE A 3 26.84 4.19 4.34
CA ILE A 3 27.79 4.28 3.21
C ILE A 3 28.11 2.90 2.64
N ALA A 4 28.24 1.87 3.50
CA ALA A 4 28.47 0.49 3.07
C ALA A 4 27.28 -0.07 2.29
N CYS A 5 26.05 0.16 2.76
CA CYS A 5 24.83 -0.23 2.03
C CYS A 5 24.68 0.54 0.70
N GLY A 6 25.10 1.81 0.66
CA GLY A 6 25.08 2.62 -0.57
C GLY A 6 26.05 2.11 -1.64
N ILE A 7 27.29 1.78 -1.26
CA ILE A 7 28.30 1.24 -2.18
C ILE A 7 27.88 -0.15 -2.70
N ILE A 8 27.38 -1.02 -1.82
CA ILE A 8 26.87 -2.34 -2.20
C ILE A 8 25.67 -2.19 -3.14
N GLY A 9 24.72 -1.30 -2.84
CA GLY A 9 23.57 -1.04 -3.71
C GLY A 9 23.98 -0.53 -5.09
N MET A 10 24.97 0.37 -5.15
CA MET A 10 25.46 0.91 -6.42
C MET A 10 26.13 -0.17 -7.29
N LEU A 11 26.94 -1.04 -6.68
CA LEU A 11 27.56 -2.19 -7.35
C LEU A 11 26.53 -3.19 -7.86
N VAL A 12 25.52 -3.51 -7.05
CA VAL A 12 24.45 -4.45 -7.45
C VAL A 12 23.59 -3.86 -8.57
N VAL A 13 23.23 -2.58 -8.50
CA VAL A 13 22.45 -1.91 -9.56
C VAL A 13 23.27 -1.84 -10.85
N ALA A 14 24.56 -1.54 -10.78
CA ALA A 14 25.44 -1.55 -11.95
C ALA A 14 25.51 -2.95 -12.57
N PHE A 15 25.69 -4.00 -11.76
CA PHE A 15 25.75 -5.39 -12.20
C PHE A 15 24.44 -5.88 -12.82
N LEU A 16 23.30 -5.53 -12.20
CA LEU A 16 21.97 -5.86 -12.72
C LEU A 16 21.69 -5.12 -14.03
N ASN A 17 22.10 -3.87 -14.17
CA ASN A 17 21.95 -3.11 -15.42
C ASN A 17 22.81 -3.68 -16.55
N THR A 18 24.07 -4.05 -16.27
CA THR A 18 24.93 -4.69 -17.29
C THR A 18 24.39 -6.05 -17.72
N THR A 19 23.87 -6.84 -16.78
CA THR A 19 23.26 -8.15 -17.09
C THR A 19 21.95 -7.99 -17.87
N ALA A 20 21.12 -7.00 -17.50
CA ALA A 20 19.89 -6.68 -18.23
C ALA A 20 20.16 -6.17 -19.66
N SER A 21 21.25 -5.44 -19.87
CA SER A 21 21.66 -4.94 -21.19
C SER A 21 22.23 -6.02 -22.12
N ALA A 22 22.70 -7.15 -21.55
CA ALA A 22 23.20 -8.29 -22.30
C ALA A 22 22.08 -9.28 -22.72
N VAL A 23 20.83 -9.05 -22.30
CA VAL A 23 19.70 -9.90 -22.67
C VAL A 23 19.29 -9.60 -24.12
N PRO A 24 19.25 -10.60 -25.02
CA PRO A 24 18.83 -10.43 -26.41
C PRO A 24 17.43 -9.79 -26.54
N ALA A 25 17.26 -8.85 -27.48
CA ALA A 25 16.01 -8.13 -27.71
C ALA A 25 14.77 -9.04 -27.90
N ALA A 26 14.97 -10.26 -28.42
CA ALA A 26 13.92 -11.26 -28.59
C ALA A 26 13.37 -11.83 -27.26
N LEU A 27 14.19 -11.92 -26.21
CA LEU A 27 13.76 -12.35 -24.87
C LEU A 27 13.18 -11.18 -24.07
N GLN A 28 13.62 -9.96 -24.33
CA GLN A 28 13.10 -8.75 -23.68
C GLN A 28 11.63 -8.49 -24.04
N VAL A 29 11.22 -8.76 -25.29
CA VAL A 29 9.81 -8.63 -25.70
C VAL A 29 8.92 -9.65 -24.97
N THR A 30 9.38 -10.88 -24.80
CA THR A 30 8.64 -11.93 -24.06
C THR A 30 8.63 -11.63 -22.55
N ALA A 31 9.74 -11.15 -21.98
CA ALA A 31 9.80 -10.75 -20.58
C ALA A 31 8.91 -9.54 -20.27
N ILE A 32 8.89 -8.52 -21.14
CA ILE A 32 8.03 -7.35 -20.97
C ILE A 32 6.56 -7.71 -21.20
N LYS A 33 6.25 -8.58 -22.16
CA LYS A 33 4.84 -8.92 -22.47
C LYS A 33 4.23 -9.99 -21.57
N VAL A 34 5.04 -10.83 -20.92
CA VAL A 34 4.54 -11.93 -20.07
C VAL A 34 4.96 -11.75 -18.62
N LEU A 35 6.26 -11.54 -18.36
CA LEU A 35 6.78 -11.49 -16.99
C LEU A 35 6.33 -10.23 -16.24
N VAL A 36 6.34 -9.06 -16.89
CA VAL A 36 5.95 -7.79 -16.26
C VAL A 36 4.44 -7.74 -15.94
N PRO A 37 3.52 -8.14 -16.84
CA PRO A 37 2.11 -8.23 -16.50
C PRO A 37 1.82 -9.31 -15.45
N ALA A 38 2.50 -10.47 -15.54
CA ALA A 38 2.37 -11.52 -14.53
C ALA A 38 2.82 -11.04 -13.15
N ALA A 39 3.93 -10.30 -13.05
CA ALA A 39 4.38 -9.71 -11.80
C ALA A 39 3.39 -8.67 -11.25
N ASN A 40 2.80 -7.83 -12.11
CA ASN A 40 1.78 -6.87 -11.69
C ASN A 40 0.49 -7.57 -11.20
N LEU A 41 0.04 -8.62 -11.87
CA LEU A 41 -1.08 -9.44 -11.41
C LEU A 41 -0.76 -10.12 -10.08
N LEU A 42 0.46 -10.61 -9.91
CA LEU A 42 0.88 -11.24 -8.67
C LEU A 42 0.85 -10.22 -7.51
N VAL A 43 1.44 -9.05 -7.70
CA VAL A 43 1.56 -8.03 -6.63
C VAL A 43 0.24 -7.32 -6.34
N ASN A 44 -0.54 -6.97 -7.36
CA ASN A 44 -1.75 -6.15 -7.17
C ASN A 44 -3.03 -6.99 -7.03
N THR A 45 -3.01 -8.26 -7.41
CA THR A 45 -4.20 -9.13 -7.33
C THR A 45 -3.96 -10.30 -6.40
N VAL A 46 -2.94 -11.13 -6.67
CA VAL A 46 -2.74 -12.37 -5.92
C VAL A 46 -2.32 -12.11 -4.47
N MET A 47 -1.41 -11.15 -4.25
CA MET A 47 -0.92 -10.82 -2.91
C MET A 47 -2.03 -10.30 -1.98
N PRO A 48 -2.87 -9.32 -2.37
CA PRO A 48 -4.06 -8.97 -1.60
C PRO A 48 -4.94 -10.16 -1.22
N VAL A 49 -5.20 -11.08 -2.15
CA VAL A 49 -6.06 -12.25 -1.90
C VAL A 49 -5.42 -13.17 -0.85
N ILE A 50 -4.11 -13.42 -0.94
CA ILE A 50 -3.38 -14.24 0.03
C ILE A 50 -3.42 -13.60 1.42
N PHE A 51 -3.15 -12.30 1.53
CA PHE A 51 -3.21 -11.61 2.83
C PHE A 51 -4.63 -11.56 3.39
N TRP A 52 -5.64 -11.47 2.54
CA TRP A 52 -7.03 -11.52 2.97
C TRP A 52 -7.43 -12.91 3.48
N LEU A 53 -7.03 -13.97 2.78
CA LEU A 53 -7.20 -15.34 3.25
C LEU A 53 -6.44 -15.59 4.56
N ALA A 54 -5.22 -15.10 4.68
CA ALA A 54 -4.44 -15.17 5.91
C ALA A 54 -5.12 -14.43 7.06
N ALA A 55 -5.80 -13.30 6.80
CA ALA A 55 -6.57 -12.59 7.81
C ALA A 55 -7.76 -13.42 8.32
N ILE A 56 -8.45 -14.11 7.42
CA ILE A 56 -9.59 -14.98 7.77
C ILE A 56 -9.11 -16.19 8.58
N ASP A 57 -8.01 -16.81 8.17
CA ASP A 57 -7.41 -17.96 8.86
C ASP A 57 -6.84 -17.58 10.24
N ALA A 58 -6.32 -16.36 10.37
CA ALA A 58 -5.79 -15.81 11.61
C ALA A 58 -6.84 -15.68 12.74
N GLY A 59 -8.14 -15.67 12.45
CA GLY A 59 -9.20 -15.65 13.46
C GLY A 59 -10.38 -14.75 13.09
N ARG A 60 -11.48 -14.86 13.84
CA ARG A 60 -12.75 -14.17 13.49
C ARG A 60 -12.62 -12.64 13.59
N ARG A 61 -11.84 -12.14 14.56
CA ARG A 61 -11.58 -10.69 14.72
C ARG A 61 -10.51 -10.19 13.77
N SER A 62 -9.48 -10.99 13.49
CA SER A 62 -8.46 -10.73 12.48
C SER A 62 -9.06 -10.59 11.07
N GLY A 63 -9.92 -11.52 10.67
CA GLY A 63 -10.57 -11.50 9.35
C GLY A 63 -11.50 -10.30 9.17
N PHE A 64 -12.25 -9.91 10.22
CA PHE A 64 -13.14 -8.76 10.17
C PHE A 64 -12.37 -7.44 9.98
N TRP A 65 -11.38 -7.17 10.85
CA TRP A 65 -10.57 -5.95 10.74
C TRP A 65 -9.67 -5.94 9.50
N GLY A 66 -9.14 -7.10 9.11
CA GLY A 66 -8.41 -7.28 7.86
C GLY A 66 -9.24 -6.89 6.64
N THR A 67 -10.48 -7.38 6.54
CA THR A 67 -11.36 -7.07 5.40
C THR A 67 -11.72 -5.58 5.33
N ILE A 68 -12.04 -4.96 6.46
CA ILE A 68 -12.40 -3.54 6.51
C ILE A 68 -11.21 -2.66 6.11
N PHE A 69 -10.07 -2.82 6.77
CA PHE A 69 -8.89 -2.00 6.48
C PHE A 69 -8.27 -2.33 5.12
N GLY A 70 -8.33 -3.58 4.68
CA GLY A 70 -7.93 -4.01 3.33
C GLY A 70 -8.79 -3.37 2.24
N GLY A 71 -10.10 -3.36 2.40
CA GLY A 71 -11.04 -2.71 1.48
C GLY A 71 -10.81 -1.20 1.42
N LEU A 72 -10.67 -0.53 2.58
CA LEU A 72 -10.35 0.89 2.65
C LEU A 72 -9.00 1.22 2.01
N ALA A 73 -7.97 0.39 2.22
CA ALA A 73 -6.67 0.57 1.58
C ALA A 73 -6.72 0.38 0.05
N GLN A 74 -7.54 -0.57 -0.45
CA GLN A 74 -7.75 -0.70 -1.89
C GLN A 74 -8.35 0.58 -2.49
N LEU A 75 -9.32 1.20 -1.79
CA LEU A 75 -9.97 2.42 -2.25
C LEU A 75 -9.05 3.65 -2.18
N ILE A 76 -8.27 3.79 -1.11
CA ILE A 76 -7.42 4.96 -0.89
C ILE A 76 -6.09 4.85 -1.65
N MET A 77 -5.46 3.68 -1.62
CA MET A 77 -4.09 3.46 -2.11
C MET A 77 -4.01 2.68 -3.42
N GLY A 78 -5.11 2.09 -3.90
CA GLY A 78 -5.12 1.21 -5.07
C GLY A 78 -4.50 -0.17 -4.82
N ASN A 79 -4.09 -0.45 -3.59
CA ASN A 79 -3.50 -1.72 -3.15
C ASN A 79 -3.92 -2.03 -1.71
N ALA A 80 -4.56 -3.19 -1.51
CA ALA A 80 -5.06 -3.64 -0.23
C ALA A 80 -3.98 -4.18 0.71
N VAL A 81 -2.79 -4.55 0.21
CA VAL A 81 -1.72 -5.21 1.01
C VAL A 81 -1.39 -4.47 2.30
N PRO A 82 -1.05 -3.16 2.31
CA PRO A 82 -0.74 -2.45 3.54
C PRO A 82 -1.92 -2.40 4.52
N GLY A 83 -3.16 -2.26 4.03
CA GLY A 83 -4.35 -2.23 4.88
C GLY A 83 -4.71 -3.58 5.49
N LEU A 84 -4.54 -4.66 4.72
CA LEU A 84 -4.74 -6.02 5.20
C LEU A 84 -3.76 -6.35 6.33
N VAL A 85 -2.48 -6.01 6.16
CA VAL A 85 -1.44 -6.23 7.19
C VAL A 85 -1.77 -5.47 8.47
N LEU A 86 -2.13 -4.19 8.38
CA LEU A 86 -2.53 -3.39 9.55
C LEU A 86 -3.80 -3.94 10.22
N GLY A 87 -4.77 -4.40 9.43
CA GLY A 87 -6.00 -5.01 9.93
C GLY A 87 -5.76 -6.33 10.66
N ILE A 88 -4.83 -7.17 10.17
CA ILE A 88 -4.41 -8.41 10.85
C ILE A 88 -3.76 -8.09 12.20
N LEU A 89 -2.84 -7.12 12.23
CA LEU A 89 -2.15 -6.71 13.46
C LEU A 89 -3.13 -6.22 14.53
N ILE A 90 -4.10 -5.38 14.15
CA ILE A 90 -5.16 -4.94 15.07
C ILE A 90 -6.00 -6.14 15.50
N GLY A 91 -6.49 -6.93 14.57
CA GLY A 91 -7.44 -7.99 14.88
C GLY A 91 -6.84 -9.06 15.79
N LYS A 92 -5.58 -9.46 15.55
CA LYS A 92 -4.80 -10.30 16.47
C LYS A 92 -4.52 -9.59 17.80
N GLY A 93 -4.12 -8.32 17.77
CA GLY A 93 -3.87 -7.53 18.98
C GLY A 93 -5.11 -7.39 19.89
N VAL A 94 -6.30 -7.28 19.29
CA VAL A 94 -7.59 -7.25 19.99
C VAL A 94 -8.00 -8.64 20.52
N GLU A 95 -7.59 -9.71 19.84
CA GLU A 95 -7.93 -11.08 20.20
C GLU A 95 -7.04 -11.62 21.33
N GLU A 96 -5.73 -11.35 21.29
CA GLU A 96 -4.75 -11.80 22.30
C GLU A 96 -4.69 -10.88 23.53
N SER A 97 -4.63 -9.56 23.33
CA SER A 97 -4.50 -8.60 24.45
C SER A 97 -5.85 -8.10 24.95
N GLY A 98 -6.94 -8.35 24.23
CA GLY A 98 -8.23 -7.73 24.51
C GLY A 98 -8.25 -6.23 24.21
N TRP A 99 -9.30 -5.55 24.68
CA TRP A 99 -9.46 -4.09 24.54
C TRP A 99 -8.68 -3.32 25.60
N ASN A 100 -7.36 -3.43 25.54
CA ASN A 100 -6.46 -2.66 26.39
C ASN A 100 -6.22 -1.25 25.84
N LYS A 101 -5.71 -0.36 26.71
CA LYS A 101 -5.38 1.03 26.34
C LYS A 101 -4.44 1.10 25.12
N ILE A 102 -3.52 0.14 25.01
CA ILE A 102 -2.59 0.00 23.87
C ILE A 102 -3.35 -0.28 22.56
N THR A 103 -4.26 -1.26 22.55
CA THR A 103 -5.03 -1.63 21.35
C THR A 103 -5.95 -0.49 20.90
N LYS A 104 -6.54 0.26 21.83
CA LYS A 104 -7.31 1.48 21.52
C LYS A 104 -6.44 2.57 20.89
N ILE A 105 -5.25 2.82 21.44
CA ILE A 105 -4.33 3.82 20.90
C ILE A 105 -3.86 3.39 19.50
N MET A 106 -3.54 2.11 19.31
CA MET A 106 -3.10 1.58 18.01
C MET A 106 -4.19 1.72 16.94
N MET A 107 -5.45 1.43 17.28
CA MET A 107 -6.58 1.66 16.39
C MET A 107 -6.76 3.14 16.06
N ALA A 108 -6.67 4.03 17.06
CA ALA A 108 -6.77 5.47 16.84
C ALA A 108 -5.65 6.00 15.92
N VAL A 109 -4.41 5.55 16.12
CA VAL A 109 -3.27 5.93 15.28
C VAL A 109 -3.44 5.42 13.85
N ILE A 110 -3.90 4.18 13.66
CA ILE A 110 -4.09 3.61 12.32
C ILE A 110 -5.23 4.34 11.58
N VAL A 111 -6.35 4.62 12.25
CA VAL A 111 -7.43 5.42 11.66
C VAL A 111 -6.94 6.83 11.30
N LEU A 112 -6.19 7.49 12.19
CA LEU A 112 -5.61 8.80 11.91
C LEU A 112 -4.66 8.75 10.70
N LEU A 113 -3.84 7.71 10.60
CA LEU A 113 -2.92 7.49 9.48
C LEU A 113 -3.68 7.25 8.17
N PHE A 114 -4.78 6.50 8.19
CA PHE A 114 -5.65 6.33 7.02
C PHE A 114 -6.32 7.64 6.58
N VAL A 115 -6.80 8.44 7.53
CA VAL A 115 -7.40 9.76 7.24
C VAL A 115 -6.36 10.70 6.65
N LEU A 116 -5.18 10.82 7.28
CA LEU A 116 -4.09 11.63 6.77
C LEU A 116 -3.61 11.12 5.41
N SER A 117 -3.45 9.80 5.24
CA SER A 117 -3.06 9.23 3.96
C SER A 117 -4.12 9.43 2.88
N GLY A 118 -5.42 9.46 3.21
CA GLY A 118 -6.49 9.81 2.28
C GLY A 118 -6.34 11.27 1.83
N PHE A 119 -6.15 12.18 2.78
CA PHE A 119 -5.97 13.60 2.54
C PHE A 119 -4.74 13.89 1.66
N PHE A 120 -3.56 13.37 2.02
CA PHE A 120 -2.32 13.58 1.26
C PHE A 120 -2.36 13.00 -0.15
N ARG A 121 -3.09 11.90 -0.37
CA ARG A 121 -3.15 11.17 -1.64
C ARG A 121 -4.26 11.66 -2.58
N GLY A 122 -4.97 12.73 -2.20
CA GLY A 122 -6.04 13.33 -3.01
C GLY A 122 -7.32 12.50 -3.05
N PHE A 123 -7.55 11.64 -2.05
CA PHE A 123 -8.80 10.90 -1.91
C PHE A 123 -9.98 11.85 -1.75
N ASP A 124 -9.80 12.96 -1.01
CA ASP A 124 -10.80 14.03 -0.90
C ASP A 124 -11.09 14.70 -2.24
N MET A 125 -10.08 14.94 -3.08
CA MET A 125 -10.25 15.51 -4.43
C MET A 125 -11.01 14.55 -5.36
N LYS A 126 -10.69 13.25 -5.35
CA LYS A 126 -11.40 12.24 -6.16
C LYS A 126 -12.83 11.99 -5.70
N VAL A 127 -13.11 12.09 -4.40
CA VAL A 127 -14.46 11.99 -3.85
C VAL A 127 -15.27 13.25 -4.20
N LEU A 128 -14.71 14.46 -4.03
CA LEU A 128 -15.37 15.71 -4.46
C LEU A 128 -15.61 15.76 -5.99
N GLU A 129 -14.65 15.29 -6.80
CA GLU A 129 -14.78 15.20 -8.25
C GLU A 129 -15.86 14.15 -8.65
N SER A 130 -15.95 13.04 -7.92
CA SER A 130 -17.02 12.03 -8.10
C SER A 130 -18.41 12.55 -7.73
N PHE A 131 -18.52 13.60 -6.91
CA PHE A 131 -19.77 14.26 -6.55
C PHE A 131 -20.16 15.43 -7.47
N SER A 132 -19.41 15.71 -8.55
CA SER A 132 -19.69 16.79 -9.52
C SER A 132 -19.93 18.19 -8.91
N LEU A 133 -19.44 18.43 -7.69
CA LEU A 133 -19.44 19.76 -7.07
C LEU A 133 -18.02 20.30 -7.17
N GLY A 134 -17.87 21.38 -7.95
CA GLY A 134 -16.58 21.98 -8.28
C GLY A 134 -15.68 22.13 -7.05
N VAL A 135 -14.44 21.65 -7.20
CA VAL A 135 -13.41 21.70 -6.16
C VAL A 135 -13.18 23.16 -5.76
N PRO A 136 -13.47 23.56 -4.51
CA PRO A 136 -13.23 24.94 -4.07
C PRO A 136 -11.72 25.19 -4.00
N GLY A 137 -11.24 26.26 -4.65
CA GLY A 137 -9.81 26.56 -4.80
C GLY A 137 -8.99 26.76 -3.51
N TRP A 138 -9.62 26.80 -2.33
CA TRP A 138 -8.92 26.74 -1.03
C TRP A 138 -8.36 25.35 -0.72
N LEU A 139 -8.98 24.28 -1.22
CA LEU A 139 -8.50 22.90 -1.05
C LEU A 139 -7.28 22.63 -1.94
N ASP A 140 -7.26 23.16 -3.16
CA ASP A 140 -6.09 23.11 -4.06
C ASP A 140 -4.88 23.88 -3.50
N ALA A 141 -5.11 25.04 -2.86
CA ALA A 141 -4.03 25.85 -2.29
C ALA A 141 -3.34 25.15 -1.10
N ILE A 142 -4.11 24.45 -0.25
CA ILE A 142 -3.57 23.67 0.87
C ILE A 142 -2.88 22.40 0.35
N HIS A 143 -3.40 21.78 -0.71
CA HIS A 143 -2.79 20.60 -1.31
C HIS A 143 -1.45 20.93 -1.99
N ASN A 144 -1.36 22.04 -2.73
CA ASN A 144 -0.10 22.45 -3.38
C ASN A 144 0.98 22.86 -2.39
N THR A 145 0.62 23.60 -1.34
CA THR A 145 1.60 24.04 -0.33
C THR A 145 2.14 22.89 0.52
N LEU A 146 1.37 21.81 0.70
CA LEU A 146 1.76 20.67 1.52
C LEU A 146 2.30 19.47 0.72
N SER A 147 1.92 19.32 -0.55
CA SER A 147 2.43 18.27 -1.45
C SER A 147 3.74 18.66 -2.15
N GLY A 148 4.25 19.88 -1.96
CA GLY A 148 5.60 20.27 -2.38
C GLY A 148 5.87 20.05 -3.86
N LYS A 149 4.95 20.49 -4.73
CA LYS A 149 5.24 20.73 -6.15
C LYS A 149 5.29 22.22 -6.40
#